data_AF-A0A0L0SU54-F1
#
_entry.id   AF-A0A0L0SU54-F1
#
_cell.length_a   1.000
_cell.length_b   1.000
_cell.length_c   1.000
_cell.angle_alpha   90.00
_cell.angle_beta   90.00
_cell.angle_gamma   90.00
#
_symmetry.space_group_name_H-M   'P 1'
#
loop_
_entity.id
_entity.type
_entity.pdbx_description
1 polymer ?
#
loop_
_entity_poly.entity_id
_entity_poly.type
_entity_poly.pdbx_seq_one_letter_code
_entity_poly.pdbx_strand_id
1 'polypeptide(L)'
;MTPFIVAREMVPYLIDRAVDREAGWAVRLRRAADALLRTVAHLFPDVVAVYRDQVVAVLDEAPALMLHLLAQTSEQVPLNERTMRRVLAHAKTVECAGLVATIVARNGNVPQCEDMLFKAVDVLEQDEPNPTDLVASLQHLVKLAKFQVDLYEDLAASTATPRLLRVLKTSYVADVRSEWIDRDQLPAETHAQVLAVKVLTNRAVALAKAPSTTALARETAVPVVRLLDRILAKEGKLVDDLPPFAASALRHAAGRAFLRLAKTRELNGSGPRGDGVGVLPERLYLRWARLLEDPVQQVRTALVSKVKTLLPVGQLPPRFLPVLCLVANDPDATLRAAMGAVLKMLAGAPQLQATHVVELALPRLLHILAHAPSFHGEIDDAKLAIAYVDMYLDAVLRADRVAALLHLLTRTKQCRTRIGDDGDETTRVDTNLYLLVDLTTKHNGFIFHVLQVPHTSKRRQK
;
A
#
# COMPACT_ATOMS: atom_id res chain seq x y z
N MET A 1 3.70 -32.39 9.94
CA MET A 1 3.99 -31.49 11.08
C MET A 1 2.69 -30.89 11.54
N THR A 2 2.17 -31.33 12.68
CA THR A 2 1.01 -30.71 13.33
C THR A 2 1.34 -29.26 13.71
N PRO A 3 0.43 -28.29 13.52
CA PRO A 3 0.68 -26.91 13.93
C PRO A 3 0.71 -26.85 15.47
N PHE A 4 1.89 -26.96 16.06
CA PHE A 4 2.09 -27.02 17.52
C PHE A 4 1.77 -25.70 18.24
N ILE A 5 1.60 -24.60 17.51
CA ILE A 5 1.42 -23.25 18.10
C ILE A 5 -0.07 -22.91 18.35
N VAL A 6 -1.00 -23.49 17.59
CA VAL A 6 -2.44 -23.22 17.75
C VAL A 6 -3.18 -24.54 17.86
N ALA A 7 -3.37 -25.01 19.10
CA ALA A 7 -4.25 -26.14 19.33
C ALA A 7 -5.69 -25.71 18.96
N ARG A 8 -6.38 -26.53 18.16
CA ARG A 8 -7.76 -26.28 17.72
C ARG A 8 -8.69 -25.98 18.90
N GLU A 9 -8.44 -26.65 20.02
CA GLU A 9 -9.13 -26.52 21.31
C GLU A 9 -8.99 -25.13 21.97
N MET A 10 -8.01 -24.31 21.55
CA MET A 10 -7.87 -22.94 22.07
C MET A 10 -8.95 -22.00 21.55
N VAL A 11 -9.54 -22.27 20.38
CA VAL A 11 -10.50 -21.34 19.75
C VAL A 11 -11.74 -21.11 20.63
N PRO A 12 -12.44 -22.15 21.16
CA PRO A 12 -13.54 -21.97 22.10
C PRO A 12 -13.15 -21.15 23.34
N TYR A 13 -11.99 -21.45 23.94
CA TYR A 13 -11.51 -20.73 25.11
C TYR A 13 -11.27 -19.25 24.83
N LEU A 14 -10.67 -18.95 23.67
CA LEU A 14 -10.44 -17.56 23.25
C LEU A 14 -11.75 -16.83 22.95
N ILE A 15 -12.75 -17.51 22.36
CA ILE A 15 -14.08 -16.92 22.11
C ILE A 15 -14.73 -16.55 23.44
N ASP A 16 -14.74 -17.47 24.40
CA ASP A 16 -15.33 -17.26 25.72
C ASP A 16 -14.66 -16.08 26.43
N ARG A 17 -13.31 -16.02 26.39
CA ARG A 17 -12.53 -14.90 26.94
C ARG A 17 -12.70 -13.58 26.20
N ALA A 18 -13.04 -13.60 24.92
CA ALA A 18 -13.30 -12.39 24.15
C ALA A 18 -14.67 -11.79 24.47
N VAL A 19 -15.62 -12.61 24.92
CA VAL A 19 -17.00 -12.23 25.25
C VAL A 19 -17.16 -11.89 26.75
N ASP A 20 -16.33 -12.49 27.60
CA ASP A 20 -16.27 -12.27 29.04
C ASP A 20 -16.34 -10.77 29.41
N ARG A 21 -17.34 -10.36 30.20
CA ARG A 21 -17.63 -8.96 30.56
C ARG A 21 -16.93 -8.48 31.83
N GLU A 22 -16.11 -9.30 32.48
CA GLU A 22 -15.41 -8.93 33.70
C GLU A 22 -14.54 -7.67 33.56
N ALA A 23 -14.46 -6.88 34.64
CA ALA A 23 -13.71 -5.64 34.71
C ALA A 23 -12.26 -5.86 35.21
N GLY A 24 -11.40 -4.85 35.05
CA GLY A 24 -10.02 -4.88 35.55
C GLY A 24 -9.05 -5.62 34.63
N TRP A 25 -8.29 -6.58 35.18
CA TRP A 25 -7.26 -7.34 34.45
C TRP A 25 -7.84 -8.14 33.26
N ALA A 26 -9.11 -8.54 33.36
CA ALA A 26 -9.87 -9.22 32.30
C ALA A 26 -9.95 -8.42 30.99
N VAL A 27 -9.89 -7.07 31.02
CA VAL A 27 -9.89 -6.23 29.81
C VAL A 27 -8.65 -6.47 28.95
N ARG A 28 -7.48 -6.64 29.58
CA ARG A 28 -6.22 -6.93 28.87
C ARG A 28 -6.28 -8.31 28.23
N LEU A 29 -6.82 -9.29 28.95
CA LEU A 29 -7.03 -10.63 28.41
C LEU A 29 -8.00 -10.64 27.24
N ARG A 30 -9.11 -9.89 27.33
CA ARG A 30 -10.08 -9.76 26.25
C ARG A 30 -9.45 -9.19 24.98
N ARG A 31 -8.64 -8.12 25.12
CA ARG A 31 -7.89 -7.53 23.99
C ARG A 31 -6.87 -8.49 23.41
N ALA A 32 -6.18 -9.26 24.27
CA ALA A 32 -5.25 -10.29 23.81
C ALA A 32 -5.98 -11.42 23.08
N ALA A 33 -7.14 -11.87 23.58
CA ALA A 33 -7.97 -12.88 22.96
C ALA A 33 -8.53 -12.42 21.61
N ASP A 34 -9.04 -11.19 21.51
CA ASP A 34 -9.47 -10.57 20.24
C ASP A 34 -8.32 -10.54 19.23
N ALA A 35 -7.14 -10.05 19.62
CA ALA A 35 -5.97 -9.98 18.75
C ALA A 35 -5.50 -11.37 18.29
N LEU A 36 -5.46 -12.34 19.20
CA LEU A 36 -5.09 -13.73 18.89
C LEU A 36 -6.12 -14.36 17.96
N LEU A 37 -7.41 -14.23 18.22
CA LEU A 37 -8.48 -14.78 17.37
C LEU A 37 -8.44 -14.20 15.96
N ARG A 38 -8.25 -12.89 15.81
CA ARG A 38 -8.07 -12.25 14.48
C ARG A 38 -6.85 -12.81 13.75
N THR A 39 -5.76 -13.03 14.48
CA THR A 39 -4.52 -13.58 13.92
C THR A 39 -4.71 -15.04 13.50
N VAL A 40 -5.33 -15.86 14.35
CA VAL A 40 -5.65 -17.26 14.06
C VAL A 40 -6.61 -17.38 12.88
N ALA A 41 -7.66 -16.56 12.82
CA ALA A 41 -8.59 -16.57 11.69
C ALA A 41 -7.93 -16.13 10.38
N HIS A 42 -6.93 -15.25 10.44
CA HIS A 42 -6.19 -14.83 9.26
C HIS A 42 -5.21 -15.91 8.74
N LEU A 43 -4.51 -16.60 9.65
CA LEU A 43 -3.49 -17.58 9.30
C LEU A 43 -4.05 -18.99 9.10
N PHE A 44 -5.07 -19.36 9.86
CA PHE A 44 -5.66 -20.71 9.94
C PHE A 44 -7.20 -20.66 9.93
N PRO A 45 -7.83 -20.17 8.84
CA PRO A 45 -9.29 -20.04 8.77
C PRO A 45 -10.02 -21.38 8.98
N ASP A 46 -9.45 -22.51 8.52
CA ASP A 46 -10.01 -23.85 8.69
C ASP A 46 -10.22 -24.23 10.17
N VAL A 47 -9.31 -23.80 11.03
CA VAL A 47 -9.36 -24.09 12.48
C VAL A 47 -10.53 -23.34 13.12
N VAL A 48 -10.79 -22.11 12.69
CA VAL A 48 -11.90 -21.29 13.18
C VAL A 48 -13.24 -21.74 12.60
N ALA A 49 -13.26 -22.18 11.34
CA ALA A 49 -14.49 -22.59 10.64
C ALA A 49 -15.20 -23.77 11.32
N VAL A 50 -14.46 -24.63 12.02
CA VAL A 50 -15.03 -25.70 12.85
C VAL A 50 -15.97 -25.16 13.93
N TYR A 51 -15.59 -24.04 14.55
CA TYR A 51 -16.29 -23.48 15.71
C TYR A 51 -17.31 -22.42 15.30
N ARG A 52 -17.76 -22.45 14.04
CA ARG A 52 -18.68 -21.47 13.49
C ARG A 52 -19.96 -21.34 14.31
N ASP A 53 -20.55 -22.45 14.74
CA ASP A 53 -21.81 -22.40 15.50
C ASP A 53 -21.63 -21.67 16.84
N GLN A 54 -20.45 -21.80 17.47
CA GLN A 54 -20.11 -21.05 18.68
C GLN A 54 -19.92 -19.56 18.36
N VAL A 55 -19.21 -19.23 17.27
CA VAL A 55 -19.06 -17.84 16.80
C VAL A 55 -20.41 -17.20 16.51
N VAL A 56 -21.33 -17.94 15.90
CA VAL A 56 -22.69 -17.48 15.62
C VAL A 56 -23.52 -17.34 16.89
N ALA A 57 -23.35 -18.23 17.88
CA ALA A 57 -24.07 -18.15 19.15
C ALA A 57 -23.82 -16.81 19.85
N VAL A 58 -22.55 -16.40 19.96
CA VAL A 58 -22.13 -15.17 20.64
C VAL A 58 -22.00 -13.94 19.73
N LEU A 59 -22.54 -14.01 18.50
CA LEU A 59 -22.44 -12.94 17.50
C LEU A 59 -22.89 -11.58 18.04
N ASP A 60 -23.98 -11.54 18.78
CA ASP A 60 -24.57 -10.28 19.26
C ASP A 60 -23.83 -9.71 20.48
N GLU A 61 -22.97 -10.50 21.13
CA GLU A 61 -22.19 -10.07 22.30
C GLU A 61 -20.91 -9.33 21.90
N ALA A 62 -20.29 -9.74 20.79
CA ALA A 62 -19.07 -9.15 20.25
C ALA A 62 -19.11 -9.05 18.72
N PRO A 63 -20.03 -8.26 18.13
CA PRO A 63 -20.35 -8.31 16.70
C PRO A 63 -19.14 -8.03 15.80
N ALA A 64 -18.32 -7.03 16.11
CA ALA A 64 -17.16 -6.68 15.28
C ALA A 64 -16.09 -7.80 15.22
N LEU A 65 -15.90 -8.56 16.30
CA LEU A 65 -14.99 -9.71 16.33
C LEU A 65 -15.63 -10.90 15.63
N MET A 66 -16.85 -11.27 15.99
CA MET A 66 -17.51 -12.46 15.44
C MET A 66 -17.76 -12.33 13.93
N LEU A 67 -18.18 -11.16 13.45
CA LEU A 67 -18.27 -10.87 12.02
C LEU A 67 -16.91 -10.91 11.33
N HIS A 68 -15.83 -10.54 12.01
CA HIS A 68 -14.48 -10.67 11.45
C HIS A 68 -14.10 -12.14 11.25
N LEU A 69 -14.36 -12.99 12.25
CA LEU A 69 -14.12 -14.43 12.15
C LEU A 69 -14.96 -15.04 11.01
N LEU A 70 -16.26 -14.74 10.97
CA LEU A 70 -17.16 -15.20 9.91
C LEU A 70 -16.72 -14.71 8.52
N ALA A 71 -16.20 -13.49 8.41
CA ALA A 71 -15.71 -12.95 7.13
C ALA A 71 -14.44 -13.65 6.62
N GLN A 72 -13.61 -14.21 7.51
CA GLN A 72 -12.45 -15.01 7.11
C GLN A 72 -12.83 -16.43 6.69
N THR A 73 -13.88 -17.00 7.30
CA THR A 73 -14.33 -18.38 7.02
C THR A 73 -15.47 -18.48 6.00
N SER A 74 -15.94 -17.34 5.47
CA SER A 74 -17.15 -17.29 4.62
C SER A 74 -17.02 -18.04 3.29
N GLU A 75 -15.80 -18.25 2.78
CA GLU A 75 -15.57 -19.00 1.53
C GLU A 75 -15.70 -20.52 1.73
N GLN A 76 -15.63 -21.00 2.98
CA GLN A 76 -15.51 -22.43 3.28
C GLN A 76 -16.86 -23.10 3.56
N VAL A 77 -17.76 -22.40 4.24
CA VAL A 77 -19.07 -22.94 4.62
C VAL A 77 -20.16 -21.89 4.37
N PRO A 78 -21.21 -22.17 3.57
CA PRO A 78 -22.28 -21.22 3.33
C PRO A 78 -23.09 -20.96 4.60
N LEU A 79 -23.52 -19.71 4.84
CA LEU A 79 -24.37 -19.36 5.96
C LEU A 79 -25.82 -19.82 5.72
N ASN A 80 -26.49 -20.33 6.76
CA ASN A 80 -27.94 -20.54 6.71
C ASN A 80 -28.69 -19.19 6.75
N GLU A 81 -29.96 -19.20 6.31
CA GLU A 81 -30.76 -17.98 6.16
C GLU A 81 -30.96 -17.22 7.49
N ARG A 82 -31.16 -17.97 8.60
CA ARG A 82 -31.32 -17.38 9.94
C ARG A 82 -30.07 -16.63 10.39
N THR A 83 -28.89 -17.20 10.17
CA THR A 83 -27.62 -16.55 10.52
C THR A 83 -27.36 -15.38 9.59
N MET A 84 -27.68 -15.51 8.30
CA MET A 84 -27.57 -14.40 7.36
C MET A 84 -28.41 -13.21 7.79
N ARG A 85 -29.66 -13.42 8.24
CA ARG A 85 -30.50 -12.35 8.80
C ARG A 85 -29.88 -11.67 10.01
N ARG A 86 -29.26 -12.42 10.94
CA ARG A 86 -28.53 -11.85 12.09
C ARG A 86 -27.32 -11.04 11.64
N VAL A 87 -26.55 -11.53 10.66
CA VAL A 87 -25.41 -10.81 10.09
C VAL A 87 -25.86 -9.49 9.45
N LEU A 88 -26.94 -9.51 8.67
CA LEU A 88 -27.49 -8.31 8.00
C LEU A 88 -28.01 -7.25 8.98
N ALA A 89 -28.44 -7.63 10.19
CA ALA A 89 -28.86 -6.67 11.21
C ALA A 89 -27.73 -5.68 11.60
N HIS A 90 -26.47 -6.09 11.44
CA HIS A 90 -25.29 -5.27 11.74
C HIS A 90 -24.77 -4.46 10.55
N ALA A 91 -25.47 -4.44 9.40
CA ALA A 91 -25.00 -3.77 8.18
C ALA A 91 -24.92 -2.24 8.30
N LYS A 92 -25.72 -1.61 9.17
CA LYS A 92 -25.72 -0.14 9.34
C LYS A 92 -24.58 0.37 10.22
N THR A 93 -24.01 -0.49 11.05
CA THR A 93 -22.96 -0.09 12.00
C THR A 93 -21.64 0.10 11.27
N VAL A 94 -21.02 1.28 11.40
CA VAL A 94 -19.77 1.63 10.71
C VAL A 94 -18.64 0.62 10.94
N GLU A 95 -18.51 0.03 12.12
CA GLU A 95 -17.48 -0.97 12.40
C GLU A 95 -17.74 -2.33 11.70
N CYS A 96 -19.01 -2.67 11.52
CA CYS A 96 -19.46 -3.98 11.05
C CYS A 96 -19.79 -4.00 9.56
N ALA A 97 -20.20 -2.87 8.96
CA ALA A 97 -20.68 -2.74 7.59
C ALA A 97 -19.73 -3.42 6.57
N GLY A 98 -18.44 -3.08 6.65
CA GLY A 98 -17.42 -3.69 5.79
C GLY A 98 -17.16 -5.18 6.05
N LEU A 99 -17.51 -5.71 7.22
CA LEU A 99 -17.43 -7.15 7.51
C LEU A 99 -18.66 -7.88 6.96
N VAL A 100 -19.86 -7.33 7.20
CA VAL A 100 -21.13 -7.84 6.66
C VAL A 100 -21.07 -7.93 5.14
N ALA A 101 -20.67 -6.86 4.45
CA ALA A 101 -20.54 -6.89 2.99
C ALA A 101 -19.47 -7.89 2.51
N THR A 102 -18.43 -8.16 3.31
CA THR A 102 -17.46 -9.21 2.97
C THR A 102 -18.08 -10.59 3.04
N ILE A 103 -18.85 -10.86 4.09
CA ILE A 103 -19.55 -12.13 4.28
C ILE A 103 -20.54 -12.36 3.14
N VAL A 104 -21.43 -11.39 2.88
CA VAL A 104 -22.46 -11.50 1.85
C VAL A 104 -21.83 -11.70 0.46
N ALA A 105 -20.84 -10.88 0.11
CA ALA A 105 -20.16 -10.96 -1.17
C ALA A 105 -19.41 -12.28 -1.38
N ARG A 106 -18.80 -12.86 -0.34
CA ARG A 106 -18.04 -14.11 -0.44
C ARG A 106 -18.90 -15.36 -0.42
N ASN A 107 -20.07 -15.33 0.21
CA ASN A 107 -21.03 -16.43 0.19
C ASN A 107 -21.76 -16.55 -1.17
N GLY A 108 -21.53 -15.62 -2.11
CA GLY A 108 -22.17 -15.65 -3.43
C GLY A 108 -23.67 -15.35 -3.39
N ASN A 109 -24.15 -14.66 -2.36
CA ASN A 109 -25.58 -14.39 -2.20
C ASN A 109 -25.98 -13.14 -3.01
N VAL A 110 -26.18 -13.35 -4.32
CA VAL A 110 -26.38 -12.27 -5.31
C VAL A 110 -27.54 -11.33 -4.94
N PRO A 111 -28.75 -11.80 -4.56
CA PRO A 111 -29.87 -10.89 -4.27
C PRO A 111 -29.55 -9.92 -3.11
N GLN A 112 -28.86 -10.40 -2.07
CA GLN A 112 -28.46 -9.58 -0.94
C GLN A 112 -27.31 -8.64 -1.31
N CYS A 113 -26.44 -9.03 -2.25
CA CYS A 113 -25.43 -8.11 -2.79
C CYS A 113 -26.10 -6.98 -3.57
N GLU A 114 -27.10 -7.27 -4.40
CA GLU A 114 -27.90 -6.31 -5.14
C GLU A 114 -28.61 -5.33 -4.19
N ASP A 115 -29.35 -5.85 -3.20
CA ASP A 115 -30.03 -5.03 -2.19
C ASP A 115 -29.07 -4.09 -1.45
N MET A 116 -27.88 -4.60 -1.07
CA MET A 116 -26.87 -3.79 -0.39
C MET A 116 -26.26 -2.75 -1.32
N LEU A 117 -26.10 -3.07 -2.60
CA LEU A 117 -25.56 -2.18 -3.60
C LEU A 117 -26.52 -1.02 -3.87
N PHE A 118 -27.80 -1.32 -4.13
CA PHE A 118 -28.83 -0.30 -4.36
C PHE A 118 -28.96 0.64 -3.16
N LYS A 119 -29.09 0.11 -1.94
CA LYS A 119 -29.16 0.94 -0.72
C LYS A 119 -27.93 1.81 -0.54
N ALA A 120 -26.74 1.29 -0.87
CA ALA A 120 -25.52 2.07 -0.76
C ALA A 120 -25.48 3.19 -1.81
N VAL A 121 -25.91 2.92 -3.04
CA VAL A 121 -26.01 3.94 -4.11
C VAL A 121 -27.03 5.00 -3.74
N ASP A 122 -28.22 4.63 -3.24
CA ASP A 122 -29.26 5.57 -2.82
C ASP A 122 -28.72 6.58 -1.77
N VAL A 123 -27.96 6.09 -0.78
CA VAL A 123 -27.32 6.96 0.22
C VAL A 123 -26.26 7.87 -0.41
N LEU A 124 -25.51 7.40 -1.42
CA LEU A 124 -24.54 8.23 -2.15
C LEU A 124 -25.21 9.29 -3.04
N GLU A 125 -26.47 9.10 -3.42
CA GLU A 125 -27.20 10.03 -4.28
C GLU A 125 -27.83 11.19 -3.51
N GLN A 126 -28.11 11.00 -2.22
CA GLN A 126 -28.58 12.04 -1.31
C GLN A 126 -27.62 13.24 -1.31
N ASP A 127 -28.18 14.45 -1.25
CA ASP A 127 -27.37 15.67 -1.24
C ASP A 127 -26.68 15.87 0.12
N GLU A 128 -27.37 15.55 1.21
CA GLU A 128 -26.87 15.61 2.59
C GLU A 128 -27.14 14.27 3.31
N PRO A 129 -26.41 13.20 2.98
CA PRO A 129 -26.59 11.92 3.66
C PRO A 129 -26.12 12.02 5.10
N ASN A 130 -26.78 11.27 5.99
CA ASN A 130 -26.29 11.08 7.34
C ASN A 130 -24.83 10.54 7.29
N PRO A 131 -23.85 11.20 7.94
CA PRO A 131 -22.44 10.84 7.80
C PRO A 131 -22.12 9.39 8.18
N THR A 132 -22.80 8.83 9.18
CA THR A 132 -22.60 7.43 9.59
C THR A 132 -23.10 6.45 8.53
N ASP A 133 -24.26 6.74 7.94
CA ASP A 133 -24.87 5.92 6.90
C ASP A 133 -24.04 5.98 5.61
N LEU A 134 -23.51 7.16 5.27
CA LEU A 134 -22.59 7.33 4.14
C LEU A 134 -21.34 6.46 4.31
N VAL A 135 -20.71 6.49 5.48
CA VAL A 135 -19.51 5.68 5.75
C VAL A 135 -19.85 4.18 5.68
N ALA A 136 -20.95 3.74 6.27
CA ALA A 136 -21.38 2.34 6.22
C ALA A 136 -21.63 1.88 4.77
N SER A 137 -22.36 2.68 3.98
CA SER A 137 -22.62 2.45 2.55
C SER A 137 -21.34 2.39 1.73
N LEU A 138 -20.40 3.31 1.96
CA LEU A 138 -19.09 3.27 1.30
C LEU A 138 -18.29 2.02 1.68
N GLN A 139 -18.40 1.54 2.92
CA GLN A 139 -17.78 0.27 3.29
C GLN A 139 -18.38 -0.92 2.56
N HIS A 140 -19.71 -0.92 2.31
CA HIS A 140 -20.35 -1.92 1.46
C HIS A 140 -19.78 -1.87 0.04
N LEU A 141 -19.78 -0.68 -0.59
CA LEU A 141 -19.23 -0.48 -1.93
C LEU A 141 -17.77 -0.92 -2.03
N VAL A 142 -16.94 -0.64 -1.01
CA VAL A 142 -15.55 -1.08 -0.97
C VAL A 142 -15.46 -2.61 -1.10
N LYS A 143 -16.33 -3.37 -0.45
CA LYS A 143 -16.27 -4.84 -0.51
C LYS A 143 -16.90 -5.39 -1.77
N LEU A 144 -18.04 -4.85 -2.20
CA LEU A 144 -18.72 -5.25 -3.43
C LEU A 144 -17.83 -5.00 -4.65
N ALA A 145 -17.23 -3.81 -4.78
CA ALA A 145 -16.27 -3.50 -5.85
C ALA A 145 -14.98 -4.36 -5.81
N LYS A 146 -14.73 -5.11 -4.72
CA LYS A 146 -13.58 -6.02 -4.60
C LYS A 146 -13.92 -7.47 -4.93
N PHE A 147 -15.08 -7.93 -4.48
CA PHE A 147 -15.45 -9.35 -4.47
C PHE A 147 -16.56 -9.70 -5.46
N GLN A 148 -17.41 -8.73 -5.81
CA GLN A 148 -18.54 -8.85 -6.73
C GLN A 148 -18.44 -7.71 -7.76
N VAL A 149 -17.31 -7.68 -8.48
CA VAL A 149 -16.98 -6.57 -9.39
C VAL A 149 -17.92 -6.52 -10.59
N ASP A 150 -18.30 -7.67 -11.15
CA ASP A 150 -19.21 -7.73 -12.29
C ASP A 150 -20.57 -7.12 -11.93
N LEU A 151 -21.13 -7.50 -10.78
CA LEU A 151 -22.36 -6.91 -10.25
C LEU A 151 -22.24 -5.40 -10.01
N TYR A 152 -21.08 -4.95 -9.49
CA TYR A 152 -20.80 -3.54 -9.28
C TYR A 152 -20.72 -2.77 -10.61
N GLU A 153 -20.09 -3.34 -11.65
CA GLU A 153 -20.02 -2.73 -12.98
C GLU A 153 -21.42 -2.58 -13.58
N ASP A 154 -22.23 -3.62 -13.52
CA ASP A 154 -23.54 -3.67 -14.18
C ASP A 154 -24.55 -2.73 -13.51
N LEU A 155 -24.56 -2.65 -12.18
CA LEU A 155 -25.63 -2.00 -11.44
C LEU A 155 -25.26 -0.65 -10.81
N ALA A 156 -23.98 -0.38 -10.55
CA ALA A 156 -23.59 0.78 -9.73
C ALA A 156 -22.47 1.64 -10.34
N ALA A 157 -21.62 1.13 -11.21
CA ALA A 157 -20.40 1.85 -11.60
C ALA A 157 -20.66 3.21 -12.26
N SER A 158 -21.67 3.29 -13.12
CA SER A 158 -22.07 4.52 -13.84
C SER A 158 -22.55 5.62 -12.88
N THR A 159 -23.36 5.25 -11.89
CA THR A 159 -23.95 6.17 -10.90
C THR A 159 -23.00 6.48 -9.75
N ALA A 160 -22.35 5.46 -9.18
CA ALA A 160 -21.49 5.60 -8.01
C ALA A 160 -20.21 6.39 -8.30
N THR A 161 -19.57 6.18 -9.46
CA THR A 161 -18.28 6.84 -9.78
C THR A 161 -18.32 8.37 -9.70
N PRO A 162 -19.26 9.09 -10.37
CA PRO A 162 -19.34 10.55 -10.25
C PRO A 162 -19.65 11.01 -8.82
N ARG A 163 -20.44 10.24 -8.06
CA ARG A 163 -20.76 10.55 -6.65
C ARG A 163 -19.55 10.36 -5.73
N LEU A 164 -18.76 9.31 -5.92
CA LEU A 164 -17.48 9.11 -5.21
C LEU A 164 -16.51 10.27 -5.46
N LEU A 165 -16.45 10.80 -6.68
CA LEU A 165 -15.65 11.98 -6.99
C LEU A 165 -16.17 13.25 -6.31
N ARG A 166 -17.49 13.35 -6.06
CA ARG A 166 -18.09 14.44 -5.26
C ARG A 166 -17.68 14.32 -3.80
N VAL A 167 -17.74 13.13 -3.20
CA VAL A 167 -17.28 12.88 -1.81
C VAL A 167 -15.83 13.33 -1.61
N LEU A 168 -14.96 13.08 -2.60
CA LEU A 168 -13.56 13.52 -2.56
C LEU A 168 -13.36 15.04 -2.62
N LYS A 169 -14.39 15.78 -3.05
CA LYS A 169 -14.40 17.24 -3.16
C LYS A 169 -15.20 17.92 -2.04
N THR A 170 -15.70 17.18 -1.07
CA THR A 170 -16.36 17.75 0.10
C THR A 170 -15.32 18.45 0.98
N SER A 171 -15.49 19.77 1.19
CA SER A 171 -14.77 20.52 2.21
C SER A 171 -15.54 20.51 3.52
N TYR A 172 -14.82 20.55 4.63
CA TYR A 172 -15.38 20.74 5.96
C TYR A 172 -14.28 21.31 6.87
N VAL A 173 -14.69 22.02 7.91
CA VAL A 173 -13.77 22.58 8.91
C VAL A 173 -13.81 21.70 10.16
N ALA A 174 -12.65 21.46 10.75
CA ALA A 174 -12.53 20.77 12.03
C ALA A 174 -11.60 21.57 12.95
N ASP A 175 -12.00 21.71 14.22
CA ASP A 175 -11.20 22.41 15.24
C ASP A 175 -9.95 21.61 15.67
N VAL A 176 -9.76 20.41 15.14
CA VAL A 176 -8.63 19.55 15.45
C VAL A 176 -7.42 19.93 14.60
N ARG A 177 -6.38 20.46 15.26
CA ARG A 177 -5.11 20.85 14.64
C ARG A 177 -4.10 19.70 14.49
N SER A 178 -4.45 18.49 14.90
CA SER A 178 -3.57 17.32 14.76
C SER A 178 -3.29 17.03 13.27
N GLU A 179 -2.07 16.62 12.95
CA GLU A 179 -1.67 16.17 11.62
C GLU A 179 -2.07 14.72 11.33
N TRP A 180 -2.48 13.97 12.36
CA TRP A 180 -2.91 12.58 12.23
C TRP A 180 -4.02 12.24 13.22
N ILE A 181 -4.97 11.43 12.76
CA ILE A 181 -6.00 10.78 13.56
C ILE A 181 -6.08 9.33 13.11
N ASP A 182 -6.14 8.41 14.07
CA ASP A 182 -6.25 7.00 13.77
C ASP A 182 -7.58 6.65 13.09
N ARG A 183 -7.56 5.58 12.30
CA ARG A 183 -8.63 5.28 11.34
C ARG A 183 -10.00 5.09 11.99
N ASP A 184 -10.02 4.54 13.20
CA ASP A 184 -11.20 4.30 14.03
C ASP A 184 -11.81 5.59 14.59
N GLN A 185 -11.02 6.66 14.68
CA GLN A 185 -11.42 7.96 15.22
C GLN A 185 -11.56 9.04 14.13
N LEU A 186 -11.38 8.66 12.86
CA LEU A 186 -11.52 9.59 11.75
C LEU A 186 -12.95 10.17 11.69
N PRO A 187 -13.09 11.49 11.53
CA PRO A 187 -14.36 12.11 11.19
C PRO A 187 -14.97 11.46 9.96
N ALA A 188 -16.30 11.42 9.92
CA ALA A 188 -17.04 10.68 8.90
C ALA A 188 -16.74 11.17 7.48
N GLU A 189 -16.51 12.47 7.30
CA GLU A 189 -16.16 13.12 6.04
C GLU A 189 -14.83 12.60 5.50
N THR A 190 -13.77 12.63 6.31
CA THR A 190 -12.45 12.10 5.91
C THR A 190 -12.48 10.59 5.76
N HIS A 191 -13.24 9.89 6.61
CA HIS A 191 -13.40 8.45 6.46
C HIS A 191 -14.07 8.13 5.12
N ALA A 192 -15.12 8.86 4.74
CA ALA A 192 -15.80 8.73 3.45
C ALA A 192 -14.85 9.01 2.27
N GLN A 193 -14.04 10.07 2.34
CA GLN A 193 -13.02 10.38 1.32
C GLN A 193 -12.00 9.23 1.15
N VAL A 194 -11.46 8.71 2.25
CA VAL A 194 -10.52 7.57 2.24
C VAL A 194 -11.17 6.31 1.67
N LEU A 195 -12.44 6.05 2.01
CA LEU A 195 -13.20 4.92 1.47
C LEU A 195 -13.47 5.11 -0.02
N ALA A 196 -13.75 6.33 -0.50
CA ALA A 196 -13.99 6.59 -1.91
C ALA A 196 -12.76 6.25 -2.78
N VAL A 197 -11.55 6.68 -2.38
CA VAL A 197 -10.30 6.27 -3.03
C VAL A 197 -10.18 4.74 -3.07
N LYS A 198 -10.58 4.08 -1.97
CA LYS A 198 -10.51 2.63 -1.84
C LYS A 198 -11.52 1.90 -2.72
N VAL A 199 -12.75 2.40 -2.90
CA VAL A 199 -13.75 1.84 -3.84
C VAL A 199 -13.17 1.86 -5.25
N LEU A 200 -12.74 3.04 -5.71
CA LEU A 200 -12.19 3.24 -7.06
C LEU A 200 -10.97 2.34 -7.33
N THR A 201 -10.08 2.22 -6.35
CA THR A 201 -8.91 1.34 -6.45
C THR A 201 -9.29 -0.14 -6.44
N ASN A 202 -10.27 -0.54 -5.60
CA ASN A 202 -10.74 -1.92 -5.54
C ASN A 202 -11.32 -2.37 -6.86
N ARG A 203 -12.18 -1.54 -7.45
CA ARG A 203 -12.78 -1.75 -8.77
C ARG A 203 -11.72 -2.06 -9.82
N ALA A 204 -10.75 -1.15 -10.01
CA ALA A 204 -9.68 -1.32 -11.00
C ALA A 204 -8.84 -2.59 -10.76
N VAL A 205 -8.49 -2.88 -9.49
CA VAL A 205 -7.71 -4.07 -9.14
C VAL A 205 -8.51 -5.36 -9.30
N ALA A 206 -9.82 -5.35 -9.05
CA ALA A 206 -10.68 -6.51 -9.19
C ALA A 206 -10.89 -6.86 -10.68
N LEU A 207 -11.18 -5.87 -11.52
CA LEU A 207 -11.27 -6.03 -12.97
C LEU A 207 -9.96 -6.59 -13.58
N ALA A 208 -8.81 -6.21 -13.03
CA ALA A 208 -7.52 -6.70 -13.53
C ALA A 208 -7.24 -8.19 -13.23
N LYS A 209 -8.02 -8.84 -12.35
CA LYS A 209 -7.80 -10.25 -12.01
C LYS A 209 -8.32 -11.21 -13.08
N ALA A 210 -9.35 -10.83 -13.81
CA ALA A 210 -9.92 -11.65 -14.86
C ALA A 210 -9.30 -11.26 -16.22
N PRO A 211 -8.78 -12.22 -17.01
CA PRO A 211 -8.15 -11.91 -18.29
C PRO A 211 -9.09 -11.17 -19.26
N SER A 212 -10.38 -11.54 -19.27
CA SER A 212 -11.42 -10.95 -20.13
C SER A 212 -11.64 -9.45 -19.89
N THR A 213 -11.41 -8.96 -18.67
CA THR A 213 -11.67 -7.58 -18.27
C THR A 213 -10.39 -6.73 -18.19
N THR A 214 -9.24 -7.23 -18.67
CA THR A 214 -7.96 -6.53 -18.56
C THR A 214 -7.96 -5.16 -19.26
N ALA A 215 -8.58 -5.05 -20.43
CA ALA A 215 -8.69 -3.79 -21.16
C ALA A 215 -9.53 -2.76 -20.36
N LEU A 216 -10.71 -3.16 -19.92
CA LEU A 216 -11.58 -2.34 -19.07
C LEU A 216 -10.91 -1.94 -17.74
N ALA A 217 -10.11 -2.85 -17.16
CA ALA A 217 -9.34 -2.57 -15.95
C ALA A 217 -8.33 -1.43 -16.18
N ARG A 218 -7.64 -1.44 -17.33
CA ARG A 218 -6.69 -0.38 -17.71
C ARG A 218 -7.42 0.95 -17.93
N GLU A 219 -8.52 0.95 -18.68
CA GLU A 219 -9.35 2.14 -18.93
C GLU A 219 -9.86 2.74 -17.61
N THR A 220 -10.35 1.89 -16.71
CA THR A 220 -10.84 2.27 -15.39
C THR A 220 -9.72 2.78 -14.47
N ALA A 221 -8.51 2.23 -14.60
CA ALA A 221 -7.38 2.61 -13.76
C ALA A 221 -6.78 3.97 -14.15
N VAL A 222 -6.83 4.39 -15.42
CA VAL A 222 -6.29 5.69 -15.88
C VAL A 222 -6.83 6.89 -15.08
N PRO A 223 -8.15 7.09 -14.91
CA PRO A 223 -8.67 8.19 -14.10
C PRO A 223 -8.31 8.06 -12.62
N VAL A 224 -8.20 6.83 -12.09
CA VAL A 224 -7.74 6.58 -10.72
C VAL A 224 -6.29 7.03 -10.56
N VAL A 225 -5.41 6.67 -11.49
CA VAL A 225 -4.00 7.09 -11.52
C VAL A 225 -3.88 8.61 -11.55
N ARG A 226 -4.68 9.30 -12.38
CA ARG A 226 -4.73 10.78 -12.41
C ARG A 226 -5.21 11.38 -11.10
N LEU A 227 -6.21 10.78 -10.47
CA LEU A 227 -6.68 11.18 -9.15
C LEU A 227 -5.57 11.03 -8.11
N LEU A 228 -4.86 9.90 -8.09
CA LEU A 228 -3.74 9.66 -7.17
C LEU A 228 -2.61 10.67 -7.39
N ASP A 229 -2.22 10.93 -8.64
CA ASP A 229 -1.21 11.94 -8.97
C ASP A 229 -1.64 13.32 -8.45
N ARG A 230 -2.92 13.69 -8.63
CA ARG A 230 -3.46 14.96 -8.11
C ARG A 230 -3.44 15.02 -6.57
N ILE A 231 -3.83 13.95 -5.88
CA ILE A 231 -3.78 13.90 -4.41
C ILE A 231 -2.35 14.12 -3.94
N LEU A 232 -1.37 13.41 -4.52
CA LEU A 232 0.02 13.51 -4.11
C LEU A 232 0.65 14.86 -4.52
N ALA A 233 0.28 15.39 -5.68
CA ALA A 233 0.76 16.70 -6.15
C ALA A 233 0.30 17.86 -5.28
N LYS A 234 -0.90 17.77 -4.69
CA LYS A 234 -1.45 18.76 -3.77
C LYS A 234 -1.24 18.41 -2.30
N GLU A 235 -0.35 17.47 -2.01
CA GLU A 235 -0.06 17.03 -0.63
C GLU A 235 -1.30 16.61 0.17
N GLY A 236 -2.32 16.06 -0.50
CA GLY A 236 -3.60 15.65 0.10
C GLY A 236 -4.67 16.74 0.13
N LYS A 237 -4.34 18.01 -0.17
CA LYS A 237 -5.29 19.13 -0.19
C LYS A 237 -6.07 19.17 -1.50
N LEU A 238 -7.06 18.29 -1.65
CA LEU A 238 -7.90 18.26 -2.84
C LEU A 238 -8.84 19.47 -2.96
N VAL A 239 -9.23 20.01 -1.82
CA VAL A 239 -10.09 21.18 -1.65
C VAL A 239 -9.38 22.13 -0.69
N ASP A 240 -9.68 23.41 -0.82
CA ASP A 240 -9.22 24.45 0.11
C ASP A 240 -9.81 24.19 1.52
N ASP A 241 -9.10 24.63 2.56
CA ASP A 241 -9.49 24.51 3.97
C ASP A 241 -9.65 23.08 4.53
N LEU A 242 -9.13 22.06 3.83
CA LEU A 242 -9.14 20.70 4.36
C LEU A 242 -8.26 20.57 5.62
N PRO A 243 -8.74 19.96 6.72
CA PRO A 243 -7.96 19.81 7.95
C PRO A 243 -6.63 19.06 7.74
N PRO A 244 -5.57 19.36 8.52
CA PRO A 244 -4.26 18.73 8.34
C PRO A 244 -4.28 17.20 8.40
N PHE A 245 -5.00 16.61 9.36
CA PHE A 245 -5.16 15.14 9.45
C PHE A 245 -5.86 14.54 8.24
N ALA A 246 -6.78 15.27 7.61
CA ALA A 246 -7.50 14.80 6.43
C ALA A 246 -6.59 14.78 5.21
N ALA A 247 -5.74 15.80 5.04
CA ALA A 247 -4.70 15.80 4.01
C ALA A 247 -3.73 14.62 4.19
N SER A 248 -3.24 14.39 5.40
CA SER A 248 -2.36 13.25 5.73
C SER A 248 -3.05 11.89 5.48
N ALA A 249 -4.32 11.76 5.85
CA ALA A 249 -5.10 10.55 5.59
C ALA A 249 -5.28 10.29 4.09
N LEU A 250 -5.49 11.33 3.28
CA LEU A 250 -5.56 11.23 1.82
C LEU A 250 -4.23 10.88 1.18
N ARG A 251 -3.10 11.47 1.62
CA ARG A 251 -1.75 11.06 1.17
C ARG A 251 -1.50 9.59 1.47
N HIS A 252 -1.81 9.15 2.69
CA HIS A 252 -1.71 7.73 3.07
C HIS A 252 -2.62 6.83 2.23
N ALA A 253 -3.87 7.22 2.00
CA ALA A 253 -4.81 6.47 1.18
C ALA A 253 -4.31 6.33 -0.27
N ALA A 254 -3.80 7.42 -0.85
CA ALA A 254 -3.23 7.43 -2.19
C ALA A 254 -1.95 6.57 -2.26
N GLY A 255 -1.07 6.66 -1.27
CA GLY A 255 0.13 5.84 -1.17
C GLY A 255 -0.17 4.35 -1.14
N ARG A 256 -1.20 3.95 -0.38
CA ARG A 256 -1.67 2.56 -0.35
C ARG A 256 -2.35 2.13 -1.64
N ALA A 257 -3.13 3.02 -2.26
CA ALA A 257 -3.79 2.75 -3.52
C ALA A 257 -2.77 2.50 -4.63
N PHE A 258 -1.73 3.34 -4.72
CA PHE A 258 -0.62 3.16 -5.64
C PHE A 258 0.05 1.79 -5.49
N LEU A 259 0.43 1.39 -4.26
CA LEU A 259 1.04 0.08 -4.01
C LEU A 259 0.16 -1.09 -4.47
N ARG A 260 -1.16 -0.94 -4.37
CA ARG A 260 -2.10 -1.97 -4.82
C ARG A 260 -2.16 -2.06 -6.33
N LEU A 261 -2.15 -0.92 -7.03
CA LEU A 261 -2.05 -0.90 -8.49
C LEU A 261 -0.69 -1.46 -8.95
N ALA A 262 0.39 -1.12 -8.27
CA ALA A 262 1.74 -1.56 -8.61
C ALA A 262 1.97 -3.07 -8.41
N LYS A 263 1.30 -3.67 -7.42
CA LYS A 263 1.29 -5.12 -7.20
C LYS A 263 0.49 -5.88 -8.25
N THR A 264 -0.48 -5.22 -8.90
CA THR A 264 -1.30 -5.82 -9.95
C THR A 264 -0.56 -5.78 -11.28
N ARG A 265 -0.09 -6.94 -11.73
CA ARG A 265 0.81 -7.09 -12.88
C ARG A 265 0.27 -6.45 -14.16
N GLU A 266 -1.02 -6.60 -14.40
CA GLU A 266 -1.74 -6.13 -15.59
C GLU A 266 -1.82 -4.60 -15.67
N LEU A 267 -1.82 -3.94 -14.51
CA LEU A 267 -1.87 -2.49 -14.36
C LEU A 267 -0.47 -1.89 -14.26
N ASN A 268 0.48 -2.63 -13.70
CA ASN A 268 1.84 -2.17 -13.50
C ASN A 268 2.73 -2.24 -14.76
N GLY A 269 2.37 -3.08 -15.73
CA GLY A 269 3.13 -3.30 -16.98
C GLY A 269 4.34 -4.21 -16.82
N SER A 270 4.45 -4.94 -15.70
CA SER A 270 5.58 -5.84 -15.40
C SER A 270 5.29 -7.31 -15.76
N GLY A 271 4.57 -7.54 -16.85
CA GLY A 271 4.33 -8.90 -17.34
C GLY A 271 5.61 -9.53 -17.92
N PRO A 272 5.69 -10.88 -18.01
CA PRO A 272 6.79 -11.64 -18.60
C PRO A 272 6.96 -11.39 -20.10
N ARG A 273 6.01 -10.71 -20.74
CA ARG A 273 6.11 -10.23 -22.13
C ARG A 273 6.75 -8.84 -22.24
N GLY A 274 7.00 -8.13 -21.14
CA GLY A 274 7.71 -6.84 -21.14
C GLY A 274 7.09 -5.79 -22.06
N ASP A 275 5.78 -5.87 -22.34
CA ASP A 275 5.07 -5.07 -23.32
C ASP A 275 5.03 -3.57 -22.96
N GLY A 276 5.41 -3.19 -21.73
CA GLY A 276 5.54 -1.79 -21.31
C GLY A 276 4.21 -1.06 -21.19
N VAL A 277 3.08 -1.74 -21.38
CA VAL A 277 1.72 -1.18 -21.38
C VAL A 277 1.13 -1.15 -19.96
N GLY A 278 1.88 -0.63 -19.00
CA GLY A 278 1.35 -0.31 -17.67
C GLY A 278 0.61 1.03 -17.66
N VAL A 279 -0.30 1.23 -16.72
CA VAL A 279 -1.01 2.50 -16.54
C VAL A 279 -0.32 3.43 -15.53
N LEU A 280 0.72 2.97 -14.84
CA LEU A 280 1.42 3.73 -13.82
C LEU A 280 2.56 4.56 -14.43
N PRO A 281 2.44 5.90 -14.47
CA PRO A 281 3.50 6.76 -14.99
C PRO A 281 4.65 6.89 -13.98
N GLU A 282 5.86 7.10 -14.50
CA GLU A 282 7.06 7.25 -13.68
C GLU A 282 6.95 8.48 -12.75
N ARG A 283 6.34 9.58 -13.21
CA ARG A 283 6.07 10.77 -12.37
C ARG A 283 5.26 10.44 -11.11
N LEU A 284 4.22 9.60 -11.23
CA LEU A 284 3.43 9.16 -10.07
C LEU A 284 4.28 8.30 -9.13
N TYR A 285 5.13 7.42 -9.67
CA TYR A 285 6.07 6.64 -8.88
C TYR A 285 7.04 7.54 -8.09
N LEU A 286 7.58 8.58 -8.71
CA LEU A 286 8.48 9.54 -8.06
C LEU A 286 7.77 10.30 -6.93
N ARG A 287 6.55 10.80 -7.17
CA ARG A 287 5.73 11.43 -6.11
C ARG A 287 5.41 10.45 -4.98
N TRP A 288 5.05 9.22 -5.32
CA TRP A 288 4.78 8.17 -4.34
C TRP A 288 6.01 7.87 -3.49
N ALA A 289 7.21 7.82 -4.09
CA ALA A 289 8.45 7.56 -3.39
C ALA A 289 8.73 8.61 -2.29
N ARG A 290 8.27 9.86 -2.48
CA ARG A 290 8.39 10.93 -1.48
C ARG A 290 7.53 10.73 -0.25
N LEU A 291 6.51 9.88 -0.30
CA LEU A 291 5.74 9.53 0.91
C LEU A 291 6.56 8.73 1.92
N LEU A 292 7.70 8.15 1.52
CA LEU A 292 8.64 7.54 2.47
C LEU A 292 9.37 8.60 3.31
N GLU A 293 9.26 9.87 2.95
CA GLU A 293 9.84 11.04 3.62
C GLU A 293 8.74 12.01 4.10
N ASP A 294 7.47 11.56 4.14
CA ASP A 294 6.33 12.38 4.56
C ASP A 294 6.56 12.97 5.96
N PRO A 295 6.21 14.24 6.26
CA PRO A 295 6.39 14.79 7.60
C PRO A 295 5.68 13.97 8.69
N VAL A 296 4.54 13.35 8.35
CA VAL A 296 3.76 12.54 9.28
C VAL A 296 4.29 11.11 9.37
N GLN A 297 4.81 10.75 10.55
CA GLN A 297 5.44 9.45 10.81
C GLN A 297 4.54 8.25 10.47
N GLN A 298 3.24 8.36 10.74
CA GLN A 298 2.26 7.30 10.48
C GLN A 298 2.10 7.01 8.98
N VAL A 299 2.24 8.03 8.12
CA VAL A 299 2.25 7.86 6.66
C VAL A 299 3.50 7.09 6.24
N ARG A 300 4.69 7.51 6.71
CA ARG A 300 5.97 6.87 6.40
C ARG A 300 6.00 5.40 6.85
N THR A 301 5.78 5.17 8.14
CA THR A 301 5.86 3.83 8.77
C THR A 301 4.90 2.83 8.13
N ALA A 302 3.67 3.24 7.81
CA ALA A 302 2.68 2.37 7.18
C ALA A 302 3.10 1.93 5.76
N LEU A 303 3.67 2.84 4.97
CA LEU A 303 4.14 2.53 3.62
C LEU A 303 5.43 1.71 3.64
N VAL A 304 6.39 2.08 4.48
CA VAL A 304 7.64 1.36 4.69
C VAL A 304 7.38 -0.10 5.10
N SER A 305 6.47 -0.32 6.06
CA SER A 305 6.05 -1.67 6.47
C SER A 305 5.51 -2.50 5.30
N LYS A 306 4.76 -1.87 4.38
CA LYS A 306 4.29 -2.56 3.17
C LYS A 306 5.40 -2.85 2.18
N VAL A 307 6.27 -1.89 1.88
CA VAL A 307 7.38 -2.12 0.95
C VAL A 307 8.31 -3.22 1.47
N LYS A 308 8.66 -3.19 2.76
CA LYS A 308 9.48 -4.19 3.47
C LYS A 308 8.92 -5.61 3.34
N THR A 309 7.60 -5.76 3.34
CA THR A 309 6.95 -7.08 3.26
C THR A 309 6.70 -7.54 1.83
N LEU A 310 6.41 -6.62 0.90
CA LEU A 310 6.01 -6.96 -0.47
C LEU A 310 7.20 -7.22 -1.42
N LEU A 311 8.32 -6.53 -1.23
CA LEU A 311 9.51 -6.71 -2.09
C LEU A 311 10.15 -8.10 -1.96
N PRO A 312 10.43 -8.62 -0.75
CA PRO A 312 11.07 -9.93 -0.58
C PRO A 312 10.31 -11.10 -1.19
N VAL A 313 8.98 -11.01 -1.21
CA VAL A 313 8.10 -12.05 -1.78
C VAL A 313 7.81 -11.84 -3.26
N GLY A 314 8.49 -10.90 -3.93
CA GLY A 314 8.33 -10.64 -5.37
C GLY A 314 6.98 -10.05 -5.78
N GLN A 315 6.21 -9.50 -4.83
CA GLN A 315 4.90 -8.89 -5.10
C GLN A 315 5.02 -7.43 -5.58
N LEU A 316 6.19 -6.82 -5.45
CA LEU A 316 6.54 -5.57 -6.10
C LEU A 316 7.68 -5.82 -7.08
N PRO A 317 7.68 -5.12 -8.24
CA PRO A 317 8.76 -5.26 -9.20
C PRO A 317 10.07 -4.68 -8.63
N PRO A 318 11.24 -5.18 -9.10
CA PRO A 318 12.52 -4.74 -8.54
C PRO A 318 12.84 -3.26 -8.71
N ARG A 319 12.13 -2.54 -9.58
CA ARG A 319 12.24 -1.08 -9.71
C ARG A 319 11.93 -0.31 -8.41
N PHE A 320 11.35 -0.98 -7.41
CA PHE A 320 11.12 -0.45 -6.06
C PHE A 320 12.29 -0.67 -5.09
N LEU A 321 13.33 -1.43 -5.44
CA LEU A 321 14.53 -1.59 -4.61
C LEU A 321 15.13 -0.25 -4.15
N PRO A 322 15.28 0.78 -5.01
CA PRO A 322 15.86 2.06 -4.60
C PRO A 322 15.10 2.75 -3.47
N VAL A 323 13.77 2.56 -3.38
CA VAL A 323 12.98 3.24 -2.36
C VAL A 323 13.31 2.75 -0.95
N LEU A 324 13.96 1.58 -0.82
CA LEU A 324 14.47 1.11 0.46
C LEU A 324 15.51 2.06 1.07
N CYS A 325 16.19 2.84 0.24
CA CYS A 325 17.24 3.75 0.68
C CYS A 325 16.65 5.08 1.15
N LEU A 326 15.45 5.47 0.70
CA LEU A 326 14.81 6.78 0.98
C LEU A 326 14.51 7.03 2.45
N VAL A 327 14.73 6.05 3.31
CA VAL A 327 14.61 6.20 4.75
C VAL A 327 15.93 6.57 5.41
N ALA A 328 17.04 6.71 4.68
CA ALA A 328 18.38 6.93 5.25
C ALA A 328 18.46 8.12 6.21
N ASN A 329 17.66 9.16 5.95
CA ASN A 329 17.54 10.37 6.78
C ASN A 329 16.33 10.36 7.73
N ASP A 330 15.62 9.23 7.88
CA ASP A 330 14.47 9.14 8.78
C ASP A 330 14.92 9.25 10.26
N PRO A 331 14.23 10.07 11.08
CA PRO A 331 14.55 10.19 12.50
C PRO A 331 14.44 8.86 13.26
N ASP A 332 13.61 7.92 12.78
CA ASP A 332 13.45 6.59 13.37
C ASP A 332 14.59 5.64 12.94
N ALA A 333 15.57 5.46 13.84
CA ALA A 333 16.68 4.54 13.62
C ALA A 333 16.25 3.08 13.44
N THR A 334 15.13 2.65 14.04
CA THR A 334 14.62 1.28 13.91
C THR A 334 14.11 1.02 12.49
N LEU A 335 13.47 2.03 11.91
CA LEU A 335 12.98 2.01 10.54
C LEU A 335 14.15 1.95 9.54
N ARG A 336 15.20 2.75 9.76
CA ARG A 336 16.44 2.72 8.98
C ARG A 336 17.11 1.36 9.00
N ALA A 337 17.34 0.80 10.19
CA ALA A 337 17.95 -0.51 10.36
C ALA A 337 17.12 -1.62 9.70
N ALA A 338 15.80 -1.58 9.85
CA ALA A 338 14.88 -2.55 9.26
C ALA A 338 14.93 -2.58 7.73
N MET A 339 14.99 -1.41 7.09
CA MET A 339 15.03 -1.31 5.62
C MET A 339 16.41 -1.66 5.07
N GLY A 340 17.48 -1.23 5.76
CA GLY A 340 18.85 -1.61 5.41
C GLY A 340 19.07 -3.12 5.47
N ALA A 341 18.50 -3.80 6.49
CA ALA A 341 18.54 -5.24 6.59
C ALA A 341 17.83 -5.94 5.42
N VAL A 342 16.69 -5.41 4.98
CA VAL A 342 15.95 -5.96 3.83
C VAL A 342 16.71 -5.75 2.54
N LEU A 343 17.32 -4.58 2.32
CA LEU A 343 18.16 -4.32 1.16
C LEU A 343 19.37 -5.26 1.13
N LYS A 344 20.06 -5.47 2.26
CA LYS A 344 21.18 -6.42 2.40
C LYS A 344 20.74 -7.85 2.07
N MET A 345 19.59 -8.28 2.59
CA MET A 345 19.04 -9.59 2.30
C MET A 345 18.73 -9.77 0.80
N LEU A 346 18.09 -8.78 0.17
CA LEU A 346 17.79 -8.80 -1.27
C LEU A 346 19.07 -8.77 -2.13
N ALA A 347 20.07 -7.99 -1.74
CA ALA A 347 21.37 -7.93 -2.40
C ALA A 347 22.16 -9.25 -2.29
N GLY A 348 21.89 -10.03 -1.24
CA GLY A 348 22.43 -11.38 -1.02
C GLY A 348 21.67 -12.50 -1.74
N ALA A 349 20.48 -12.22 -2.28
CA ALA A 349 19.59 -13.22 -2.84
C ALA A 349 20.08 -13.72 -4.22
N PRO A 350 20.39 -15.04 -4.39
CA PRO A 350 20.98 -15.56 -5.63
C PRO A 350 20.19 -15.24 -6.90
N GLN A 351 18.86 -15.26 -6.81
CA GLN A 351 17.95 -14.98 -7.92
C GLN A 351 18.04 -13.54 -8.44
N LEU A 352 18.31 -12.57 -7.55
CA LEU A 352 18.47 -11.17 -7.93
C LEU A 352 19.89 -10.87 -8.42
N GLN A 353 20.87 -11.62 -7.91
CA GLN A 353 22.26 -11.54 -8.37
C GLN A 353 22.40 -12.05 -9.80
N ALA A 354 21.77 -13.18 -10.12
CA ALA A 354 21.81 -13.78 -11.46
C ALA A 354 21.26 -12.84 -12.56
N THR A 355 20.46 -11.84 -12.19
CA THR A 355 19.82 -10.89 -13.11
C THR A 355 20.42 -9.49 -13.07
N HIS A 356 21.46 -9.25 -12.27
CA HIS A 356 22.08 -7.93 -12.03
C HIS A 356 21.08 -6.82 -11.63
N VAL A 357 19.93 -7.22 -11.12
CA VAL A 357 18.81 -6.33 -10.81
C VAL A 357 19.15 -5.37 -9.67
N VAL A 358 20.01 -5.82 -8.76
CA VAL A 358 20.42 -5.05 -7.59
C VAL A 358 21.31 -3.89 -8.03
N GLU A 359 22.27 -4.14 -8.91
CA GLU A 359 23.17 -3.13 -9.49
C GLU A 359 22.41 -2.12 -10.36
N LEU A 360 21.44 -2.60 -11.15
CA LEU A 360 20.54 -1.76 -11.94
C LEU A 360 19.66 -0.82 -11.11
N ALA A 361 19.54 -1.06 -9.80
CA ALA A 361 18.84 -0.16 -8.89
C ALA A 361 19.63 1.15 -8.62
N LEU A 362 20.96 1.17 -8.76
CA LEU A 362 21.76 2.37 -8.47
C LEU A 362 21.41 3.56 -9.38
N PRO A 363 21.41 3.45 -10.73
CA PRO A 363 20.96 4.54 -11.60
C PRO A 363 19.56 5.05 -11.25
N ARG A 364 18.67 4.14 -10.86
CA ARG A 364 17.30 4.49 -10.49
C ARG A 364 17.22 5.22 -9.15
N LEU A 365 18.06 4.87 -8.18
CA LEU A 365 18.20 5.64 -6.94
C LEU A 365 18.62 7.08 -7.25
N LEU A 366 19.68 7.25 -8.05
CA LEU A 366 20.16 8.58 -8.42
C LEU A 366 19.11 9.36 -9.21
N HIS A 367 18.37 8.70 -10.08
CA HIS A 367 17.24 9.31 -10.80
C HIS A 367 16.14 9.79 -9.86
N ILE A 368 15.77 9.02 -8.84
CA ILE A 368 14.80 9.45 -7.81
C ILE A 368 15.33 10.69 -7.10
N LEU A 369 16.58 10.65 -6.62
CA LEU A 369 17.21 11.76 -5.90
C LEU A 369 17.32 13.03 -6.77
N ALA A 370 17.61 12.91 -8.06
CA ALA A 370 17.68 14.04 -8.99
C ALA A 370 16.33 14.78 -9.14
N HIS A 371 15.22 14.06 -8.98
CA HIS A 371 13.85 14.61 -8.97
C HIS A 371 13.39 15.09 -7.59
N ALA A 372 14.24 15.05 -6.56
CA ALA A 372 13.87 15.58 -5.26
C ALA A 372 13.61 17.10 -5.37
N PRO A 373 12.47 17.61 -4.86
CA PRO A 373 12.25 19.05 -4.76
C PRO A 373 13.28 19.72 -3.84
N SER A 374 13.82 18.97 -2.87
CA SER A 374 14.82 19.45 -1.93
C SER A 374 16.25 19.46 -2.48
N PHE A 375 16.50 18.98 -3.70
CA PHE A 375 17.86 18.90 -4.25
C PHE A 375 18.08 19.97 -5.32
N HIS A 376 18.84 20.99 -4.95
CA HIS A 376 19.20 22.15 -5.77
C HIS A 376 20.68 22.13 -6.20
N GLY A 377 21.41 21.05 -5.85
CA GLY A 377 22.83 20.91 -6.17
C GLY A 377 23.76 21.63 -5.18
N GLU A 378 23.22 22.09 -4.05
CA GLU A 378 23.99 22.72 -2.97
C GLU A 378 24.70 21.68 -2.08
N ILE A 379 25.67 22.15 -1.28
CA ILE A 379 26.50 21.28 -0.44
C ILE A 379 25.67 20.53 0.61
N ASP A 380 24.70 21.19 1.23
CA ASP A 380 23.88 20.58 2.27
C ASP A 380 22.90 19.55 1.68
N ASP A 381 22.34 19.83 0.51
CA ASP A 381 21.55 18.87 -0.26
C ASP A 381 22.39 17.64 -0.65
N ALA A 382 23.64 17.85 -1.05
CA ALA A 382 24.58 16.79 -1.37
C ALA A 382 24.89 15.90 -0.16
N LYS A 383 25.05 16.46 1.05
CA LYS A 383 25.24 15.68 2.28
C LYS A 383 24.05 14.76 2.56
N LEU A 384 22.83 15.29 2.43
CA LEU A 384 21.61 14.50 2.59
C LEU A 384 21.51 13.41 1.50
N ALA A 385 21.84 13.76 0.25
CA ALA A 385 21.83 12.84 -0.89
C ALA A 385 22.79 11.65 -0.69
N ILE A 386 23.99 11.91 -0.15
CA ILE A 386 25.01 10.90 0.10
C ILE A 386 24.53 9.86 1.11
N ALA A 387 23.77 10.23 2.14
CA ALA A 387 23.26 9.26 3.11
C ALA A 387 22.41 8.15 2.47
N TYR A 388 21.61 8.48 1.44
CA TYR A 388 20.85 7.48 0.69
C TYR A 388 21.77 6.55 -0.13
N VAL A 389 22.83 7.11 -0.71
CA VAL A 389 23.83 6.37 -1.49
C VAL A 389 24.63 5.46 -0.57
N ASP A 390 25.04 5.92 0.61
CA ASP A 390 25.79 5.15 1.60
C ASP A 390 24.98 3.93 2.06
N MET A 391 23.71 4.13 2.38
CA MET A 391 22.81 3.03 2.74
C MET A 391 22.69 1.97 1.62
N TYR A 392 22.72 2.40 0.36
CA TYR A 392 22.73 1.49 -0.80
C TYR A 392 24.06 0.75 -0.94
N LEU A 393 25.18 1.47 -0.91
CA LEU A 393 26.51 0.90 -1.09
C LEU A 393 26.86 -0.06 0.05
N ASP A 394 26.50 0.26 1.29
CA ASP A 394 26.65 -0.63 2.45
C ASP A 394 25.98 -2.00 2.27
N ALA A 395 24.96 -2.07 1.43
CA ALA A 395 24.24 -3.31 1.14
C ALA A 395 24.73 -4.02 -0.11
N VAL A 396 25.10 -3.27 -1.15
CA VAL A 396 25.31 -3.81 -2.50
C VAL A 396 26.78 -3.89 -2.89
N LEU A 397 27.63 -2.98 -2.40
CA LEU A 397 29.01 -2.85 -2.81
C LEU A 397 29.83 -4.06 -2.36
N ARG A 398 30.37 -4.79 -3.34
CA ARG A 398 31.24 -5.96 -3.15
C ARG A 398 32.29 -6.00 -4.26
N ALA A 399 33.42 -6.66 -4.00
CA ALA A 399 34.57 -6.72 -4.91
C ALA A 399 34.20 -7.20 -6.33
N ASP A 400 33.27 -8.15 -6.44
CA ASP A 400 32.75 -8.72 -7.69
C ASP A 400 31.79 -7.79 -8.45
N ARG A 401 31.23 -6.75 -7.80
CA ARG A 401 30.22 -5.83 -8.37
C ARG A 401 30.73 -4.42 -8.64
N VAL A 402 31.87 -4.03 -8.08
CA VAL A 402 32.41 -2.65 -8.20
C VAL A 402 32.49 -2.21 -9.67
N ALA A 403 33.02 -3.07 -10.55
CA ALA A 403 33.15 -2.78 -11.96
C ALA A 403 31.80 -2.55 -12.65
N ALA A 404 30.78 -3.35 -12.32
CA ALA A 404 29.44 -3.21 -12.87
C ALA A 404 28.77 -1.91 -12.41
N LEU A 405 28.90 -1.56 -11.13
CA LEU A 405 28.36 -0.31 -10.58
C LEU A 405 29.02 0.91 -11.21
N LEU A 406 30.35 0.93 -11.35
CA LEU A 406 31.08 2.02 -12.03
C LEU A 406 30.70 2.13 -13.51
N HIS A 407 30.52 1.00 -14.19
CA HIS A 407 30.03 0.98 -15.57
C HIS A 407 28.64 1.62 -15.67
N LEU A 408 27.71 1.25 -14.78
CA LEU A 408 26.36 1.80 -14.75
C LEU A 408 26.34 3.31 -14.44
N LEU A 409 27.19 3.78 -13.53
CA LEU A 409 27.35 5.23 -13.26
C LEU A 409 27.82 5.99 -14.49
N THR A 410 28.84 5.45 -15.18
CA THR A 410 29.38 6.04 -16.41
C THR A 410 28.32 6.11 -17.51
N ARG A 411 27.51 5.06 -17.66
CA ARG A 411 26.38 5.02 -18.58
C ARG A 411 25.28 6.01 -18.20
N THR A 412 24.97 6.12 -16.91
CA THR A 412 23.94 7.04 -16.41
C THR A 412 24.28 8.49 -16.74
N LYS A 413 25.57 8.86 -16.67
CA LYS A 413 26.06 10.19 -17.08
C LYS A 413 25.88 10.50 -18.57
N GLN A 414 25.69 9.47 -19.40
CA GLN A 414 25.43 9.62 -20.84
C GLN A 414 23.93 9.69 -21.19
N CYS A 415 23.06 9.49 -20.19
CA CYS A 415 21.61 9.49 -20.38
C CYS A 415 21.01 10.85 -20.05
N ARG A 416 19.93 11.19 -20.75
CA ARG A 416 19.06 12.33 -20.43
C ARG A 416 17.72 11.83 -19.91
N THR A 417 17.12 12.61 -19.03
CA THR A 417 15.82 12.32 -18.44
C THR A 417 14.71 12.51 -19.47
N ARG A 418 13.77 11.57 -19.55
CA ARG A 418 12.60 11.62 -20.46
C ARG A 418 11.34 12.17 -19.77
N ILE A 419 11.45 12.62 -18.53
CA ILE A 419 10.33 12.99 -17.66
C ILE A 419 10.41 14.50 -17.43
N GLY A 420 9.73 15.24 -18.28
CA GLY A 420 9.59 16.67 -18.19
C GLY A 420 8.63 17.11 -19.29
N ASP A 421 7.50 17.69 -18.90
CA ASP A 421 6.61 18.36 -19.85
C ASP A 421 7.21 19.72 -20.27
N ASP A 422 8.14 20.23 -19.45
CA ASP A 422 8.84 21.52 -19.60
C ASP A 422 10.37 21.33 -19.76
N GLY A 423 10.97 22.06 -20.70
CA GLY A 423 12.41 21.97 -21.01
C GLY A 423 13.33 22.36 -19.85
N ASP A 424 12.89 23.30 -19.00
CA ASP A 424 13.67 23.81 -17.87
C ASP A 424 13.77 22.79 -16.72
N GLU A 425 12.67 22.10 -16.39
CA GLU A 425 12.66 21.03 -15.38
C GLU A 425 13.57 19.88 -15.81
N THR A 426 13.51 19.50 -17.09
CA THR A 426 14.37 18.46 -17.66
C THR A 426 15.85 18.81 -17.52
N THR A 427 16.22 20.06 -17.81
CA THR A 427 17.61 20.54 -17.72
C THR A 427 18.12 20.54 -16.28
N ARG A 428 17.29 20.97 -15.32
CA ARG A 428 17.62 20.94 -13.88
C ARG A 428 17.86 19.52 -13.40
N VAL A 429 16.94 18.60 -13.72
CA VAL A 429 17.03 17.21 -13.30
C VAL A 429 18.26 16.52 -13.89
N ASP A 430 18.57 16.75 -15.16
CA ASP A 430 19.77 16.19 -15.79
C ASP A 430 21.04 16.71 -15.11
N THR A 431 21.10 18.01 -14.81
CA THR A 431 22.23 18.60 -14.06
C THR A 431 22.38 17.96 -12.68
N ASN A 432 21.28 17.81 -11.95
CA ASN A 432 21.26 17.15 -10.66
C ASN A 432 21.73 15.69 -10.75
N LEU A 433 21.28 14.97 -11.77
CA LEU A 433 21.67 13.57 -12.01
C LEU A 433 23.18 13.46 -12.25
N TYR A 434 23.77 14.33 -13.08
CA TYR A 434 25.21 14.31 -13.33
C TYR A 434 26.02 14.63 -12.07
N LEU A 435 25.55 15.58 -11.26
CA LEU A 435 26.19 15.92 -9.99
C LEU A 435 26.13 14.74 -9.01
N LEU A 436 24.99 14.07 -8.89
CA LEU A 436 24.81 12.88 -8.07
C LEU A 436 25.68 11.70 -8.53
N VAL A 437 25.83 11.51 -9.84
CA VAL A 437 26.75 10.49 -10.39
C VAL A 437 28.20 10.81 -10.02
N ASP A 438 28.62 12.06 -10.14
CA ASP A 438 29.99 12.47 -9.79
C ASP A 438 30.26 12.36 -8.29
N LEU A 439 29.30 12.76 -7.45
CA LEU A 439 29.35 12.57 -6.00
C LEU A 439 29.48 11.09 -5.65
N THR A 440 28.63 10.24 -6.24
CA THR A 440 28.64 8.79 -5.98
C THR A 440 29.97 8.16 -6.40
N THR A 441 30.51 8.56 -7.55
CA THR A 441 31.78 8.01 -8.08
C THR A 441 32.98 8.40 -7.20
N LYS A 442 32.97 9.63 -6.66
CA LYS A 442 34.03 10.15 -5.78
C LYS A 442 33.82 9.80 -4.31
N HIS A 443 32.70 9.17 -3.96
CA HIS A 443 32.40 8.82 -2.58
C HIS A 443 33.37 7.74 -2.08
N ASN A 444 33.85 7.91 -0.84
CA ASN A 444 34.91 7.09 -0.24
C ASN A 444 34.64 5.58 -0.34
N GLY A 445 33.38 5.14 -0.23
CA GLY A 445 33.00 3.75 -0.41
C GLY A 445 33.50 3.12 -1.73
N PHE A 446 33.38 3.83 -2.85
CA PHE A 446 33.91 3.37 -4.14
C PHE A 446 35.44 3.45 -4.19
N ILE A 447 36.02 4.54 -3.70
CA ILE A 447 37.47 4.77 -3.75
C ILE A 447 38.21 3.68 -2.94
N PHE A 448 37.79 3.38 -1.72
CA PHE A 448 38.43 2.37 -0.89
C PHE A 448 38.37 0.97 -1.51
N HIS A 449 37.23 0.58 -2.11
CA HIS A 449 37.11 -0.72 -2.75
C HIS A 449 37.93 -0.82 -4.04
N VAL A 450 37.96 0.23 -4.87
CA VAL A 450 38.82 0.27 -6.07
C VAL A 450 40.30 0.16 -5.69
N LEU A 451 40.73 0.81 -4.61
CA LEU A 451 42.12 0.74 -4.12
C LEU A 451 42.45 -0.61 -3.46
N GLN A 452 41.46 -1.38 -3.01
CA GLN A 452 41.64 -2.71 -2.42
C GLN A 452 41.53 -3.86 -3.44
N VAL A 453 41.08 -3.63 -4.68
CA VAL A 453 41.19 -4.66 -5.72
C VAL A 453 42.67 -4.86 -6.02
N PRO A 454 43.26 -6.04 -5.73
CA PRO A 454 44.65 -6.26 -6.08
C PRO A 454 44.75 -6.19 -7.60
N HIS A 455 45.51 -5.21 -8.10
CA HIS A 455 45.94 -5.19 -9.49
C HIS A 455 46.73 -6.47 -9.76
N THR A 456 46.06 -7.54 -10.18
CA THR A 456 46.72 -8.67 -10.82
C THR A 456 47.17 -8.19 -12.19
N SER A 457 48.26 -7.41 -12.21
CA SER A 457 49.01 -7.11 -13.41
C SER A 457 49.70 -8.40 -13.87
N LYS A 458 48.95 -9.25 -14.58
CA LYS A 458 49.58 -10.18 -15.51
C LYS A 458 50.11 -9.34 -16.67
N ARG A 459 51.30 -8.77 -16.48
CA ARG A 459 52.22 -8.46 -17.57
C ARG A 459 52.42 -9.78 -18.34
N ARG A 460 51.67 -9.97 -19.41
CA ARG A 460 52.06 -10.91 -20.47
C ARG A 460 53.21 -10.25 -21.23
N GLN A 461 54.44 -10.57 -20.82
CA GLN A 461 55.55 -10.62 -21.76
C GLN A 461 55.33 -11.85 -22.63
N LYS A 462 55.05 -11.61 -23.92
CA LYS A 462 55.62 -12.37 -25.02
C LYS A 462 55.74 -11.42 -26.20
#